data_AF-A0A934CC50-F1
#
_entry.id   AF-A0A934CC50-F1
#
_cell.length_a   1.000
_cell.length_b   1.000
_cell.length_c   1.000
_cell.angle_alpha   90.00
_cell.angle_beta   90.00
_cell.angle_gamma   90.00
#
_symmetry.space_group_name_H-M   'P 1'
#
loop_
_entity.id
_entity.type
_entity.pdbx_description
1 polymer ?
#
loop_
_entity_poly.entity_id
_entity_poly.type
_entity_poly.pdbx_seq_one_letter_code
_entity_poly.pdbx_strand_id
1 'polypeptide(L)'
;MKKIILVVLFFLSACTLPSGAPTEPPPPTAYIDPSYPTLEAASASAVQSASGVEVRLERAWRNGKEVHAEVCYTLLDTSNWSIWSASLQYAGGSLLDFSSTLLTMQEAVEGQSGLRCDDLTFFNVPPDADLTAALLTIDAIASPPRAEEYCTIYLFKIQQKLSERGIPITLACVDSAGVQTLQIVGKPDSMSQEEAEQIVFSDEFYTVRGPWVFSFNLGQ
;
A
#
# COMPACT_ATOMS: atom_id res chain seq x y z
N MET A 1 46.44 44.17 -56.83
CA MET A 1 47.90 44.31 -56.63
C MET A 1 48.20 44.12 -55.16
N LYS A 2 49.17 43.22 -54.84
CA LYS A 2 50.14 43.26 -53.73
C LYS A 2 49.62 43.68 -52.33
N LYS A 3 49.86 43.01 -51.20
CA LYS A 3 50.81 41.99 -50.74
C LYS A 3 50.67 41.96 -49.19
N ILE A 4 51.22 40.94 -48.51
CA ILE A 4 51.60 40.89 -47.06
C ILE A 4 50.44 40.52 -46.12
N ILE A 5 50.26 39.27 -45.66
CA ILE A 5 51.08 38.44 -44.75
C ILE A 5 51.56 39.21 -43.52
N LEU A 6 50.75 39.24 -42.45
CA LEU A 6 51.19 39.25 -41.03
C LEU A 6 49.99 39.65 -40.15
N VAL A 7 49.20 38.69 -39.67
CA VAL A 7 48.73 38.59 -38.27
C VAL A 7 48.31 37.13 -38.04
N VAL A 8 49.26 36.21 -38.19
CA VAL A 8 49.20 34.89 -37.55
C VAL A 8 49.73 35.14 -36.14
N LEU A 9 48.89 35.47 -35.15
CA LEU A 9 49.24 35.39 -33.71
C LEU A 9 48.15 35.79 -32.69
N PHE A 10 46.85 35.83 -33.03
CA PHE A 10 45.82 36.18 -32.03
C PHE A 10 44.53 35.34 -32.10
N PHE A 11 44.66 34.03 -32.33
CA PHE A 11 43.53 33.08 -32.18
C PHE A 11 43.91 31.83 -31.37
N LEU A 12 44.55 32.02 -30.22
CA LEU A 12 44.73 30.98 -29.21
C LEU A 12 44.25 31.50 -27.84
N SER A 13 42.97 31.83 -27.75
CA SER A 13 42.26 31.89 -26.48
C SER A 13 41.46 30.60 -26.37
N ALA A 14 42.12 29.52 -25.98
CA ALA A 14 41.46 28.30 -25.58
C ALA A 14 40.71 28.57 -24.27
N CYS A 15 39.38 28.63 -24.32
CA CYS A 15 38.57 28.48 -23.12
C CYS A 15 38.66 27.02 -22.67
N THR A 16 39.56 26.73 -21.73
CA THR A 16 39.51 25.49 -20.95
C THR A 16 38.40 25.65 -19.91
N LEU A 17 37.18 25.25 -20.26
CA LEU A 17 36.13 25.01 -19.26
C LEU A 17 36.58 23.84 -18.37
N PRO A 18 36.61 23.99 -17.04
CA PRO A 18 36.78 22.86 -16.14
C PRO A 18 35.60 21.92 -16.38
N SER A 19 35.85 20.73 -16.93
CA SER A 19 34.89 19.64 -16.94
C SER A 19 34.87 19.02 -15.54
N GLY A 20 34.30 19.75 -14.59
CA GLY A 20 33.86 19.22 -13.32
C GLY A 20 32.34 19.22 -13.38
N ALA A 21 31.72 18.05 -13.45
CA ALA A 21 30.30 17.95 -13.15
C ALA A 21 30.08 18.58 -11.75
N PRO A 22 29.06 19.43 -11.56
CA PRO A 22 28.72 19.88 -10.22
C PRO A 22 28.41 18.63 -9.39
N THR A 23 29.25 18.35 -8.41
CA THR A 23 28.99 17.30 -7.42
C THR A 23 27.75 17.74 -6.66
N GLU A 24 26.62 17.10 -6.96
CA GLU A 24 25.39 17.30 -6.21
C GLU A 24 25.68 16.99 -4.73
N PRO A 25 25.37 17.91 -3.79
CA PRO A 25 25.53 17.60 -2.38
C PRO A 25 24.71 16.35 -2.07
N PRO A 26 25.23 15.41 -1.25
CA PRO A 26 24.44 14.27 -0.84
C PRO A 26 23.11 14.79 -0.24
N PRO A 27 21.98 14.15 -0.54
CA PRO A 27 20.71 14.53 0.06
C PRO A 27 20.86 14.51 1.59
N PRO A 28 20.17 15.39 2.32
CA PRO A 28 20.24 15.42 3.77
C PRO A 28 19.85 14.05 4.33
N THR A 29 20.84 13.30 4.81
CA THR A 29 20.63 12.09 5.59
C THR A 29 20.13 12.49 6.97
N ALA A 30 18.95 12.01 7.36
CA ALA A 30 18.47 12.16 8.73
C ALA A 30 19.52 11.61 9.70
N TYR A 31 19.81 12.35 10.78
CA TYR A 31 20.71 11.86 11.83
C TYR A 31 20.00 10.73 12.58
N ILE A 32 20.47 9.51 12.37
CA ILE A 32 20.10 8.34 13.19
C ILE A 32 21.14 8.25 14.30
N ASP A 33 20.68 8.40 15.55
CA ASP A 33 21.55 8.25 16.71
C ASP A 33 22.18 6.83 16.71
N PRO A 34 23.50 6.68 16.96
CA PRO A 34 24.17 5.37 16.99
C PRO A 34 23.58 4.36 17.96
N SER A 35 22.76 4.81 18.92
CA SER A 35 21.99 3.95 19.82
C SER A 35 20.88 3.15 19.14
N TYR A 36 20.51 3.45 17.89
CA TYR A 36 19.51 2.67 17.17
C TYR A 36 20.14 1.49 16.41
N PRO A 37 19.81 0.24 16.78
CA PRO A 37 20.32 -0.92 16.07
C PRO A 37 19.62 -1.07 14.70
N THR A 38 20.40 -1.35 13.66
CA THR A 38 19.88 -1.84 12.38
C THR A 38 19.98 -3.36 12.40
N LEU A 39 18.84 -4.05 12.39
CA LEU A 39 18.77 -5.51 12.50
C LEU A 39 17.76 -6.04 11.50
N GLU A 40 18.11 -7.09 10.78
CA GLU A 40 17.23 -7.79 9.86
C GLU A 40 17.00 -9.20 10.40
N ALA A 41 15.74 -9.60 10.50
CA ALA A 41 15.36 -10.98 10.74
C ALA A 41 14.80 -11.56 9.45
N ALA A 42 15.34 -12.71 9.05
CA ALA A 42 14.60 -13.60 8.17
C ALA A 42 13.35 -14.02 8.94
N SER A 43 12.16 -13.65 8.47
CA SER A 43 10.95 -14.28 8.95
C SER A 43 11.07 -15.76 8.61
N ALA A 44 10.79 -16.65 9.58
CA ALA A 44 10.38 -17.99 9.21
C ALA A 44 9.14 -17.78 8.33
N SER A 45 9.26 -18.01 7.01
CA SER A 45 8.25 -17.64 6.00
C SER A 45 6.88 -18.15 6.44
N ALA A 46 6.14 -17.29 7.13
CA ALA A 46 4.88 -17.64 7.74
C ALA A 46 3.83 -17.24 6.73
N VAL A 47 3.19 -18.25 6.16
CA VAL A 47 2.06 -18.09 5.25
C VAL A 47 0.80 -18.32 6.06
N GLN A 48 -0.16 -17.41 5.94
CA GLN A 48 -1.50 -17.56 6.51
C GLN A 48 -2.55 -17.32 5.46
N SER A 49 -3.63 -18.10 5.50
CA SER A 49 -4.75 -17.95 4.57
C SER A 49 -6.03 -17.72 5.35
N ALA A 50 -6.78 -16.68 4.97
CA ALA A 50 -8.08 -16.36 5.52
C ALA A 50 -8.94 -15.73 4.42
N SER A 51 -10.24 -16.06 4.39
CA SER A 51 -11.20 -15.47 3.45
C SER A 51 -10.79 -15.55 1.97
N GLY A 52 -10.05 -16.61 1.59
CA GLY A 52 -9.56 -16.80 0.22
C GLY A 52 -8.31 -15.98 -0.16
N VAL A 53 -7.72 -15.26 0.79
CA VAL A 53 -6.48 -14.51 0.61
C VAL A 53 -5.35 -15.20 1.37
N GLU A 54 -4.28 -15.53 0.66
CA GLU A 54 -3.01 -15.93 1.24
C GLU A 54 -2.15 -14.68 1.49
N VAL A 55 -1.62 -14.55 2.70
CA VAL A 55 -0.72 -13.48 3.12
C VAL A 55 0.56 -14.09 3.67
N ARG A 56 1.70 -13.54 3.27
CA ARG A 56 3.03 -14.00 3.64
C ARG A 56 3.87 -12.82 4.12
N LEU A 57 4.58 -13.02 5.22
CA LEU A 57 5.65 -12.12 5.67
C LEU A 57 7.00 -12.60 5.10
N GLU A 58 7.56 -11.84 4.18
CA GLU A 58 8.84 -12.17 3.50
C GLU A 58 10.05 -11.86 4.36
N ARG A 59 10.04 -10.70 5.01
CA ARG A 59 11.06 -10.28 5.98
C ARG A 59 10.55 -9.16 6.87
N ALA A 60 11.19 -8.99 8.02
CA ALA A 60 11.01 -7.86 8.90
C ALA A 60 12.37 -7.35 9.38
N TRP A 61 12.52 -6.03 9.50
CA TRP A 61 13.77 -5.44 9.98
C TRP A 61 13.50 -4.16 10.75
N ARG A 62 14.46 -3.78 11.58
CA ARG A 62 14.49 -2.49 12.26
C ARG A 62 15.50 -1.59 11.58
N ASN A 63 15.08 -0.37 11.29
CA ASN A 63 15.94 0.71 10.80
C ASN A 63 15.70 1.96 11.65
N GLY A 64 16.60 2.28 12.58
CA GLY A 64 16.38 3.44 13.43
C GLY A 64 15.16 3.29 14.35
N LYS A 65 14.27 4.28 14.28
CA LYS A 65 12.98 4.34 14.99
C LYS A 65 11.86 3.62 14.23
N GLU A 66 12.19 2.90 13.18
CA GLU A 66 11.24 2.28 12.27
C GLU A 66 11.38 0.76 12.32
N VAL A 67 10.25 0.07 12.32
CA VAL A 67 10.18 -1.35 12.03
C VAL A 67 9.48 -1.51 10.68
N HIS A 68 10.12 -2.25 9.79
CA HIS A 68 9.62 -2.56 8.47
C HIS A 68 9.20 -4.02 8.39
N ALA A 69 8.20 -4.28 7.56
CA ALA A 69 7.73 -5.62 7.26
C ALA A 69 7.29 -5.73 5.80
N GLU A 70 7.91 -6.64 5.06
CA GLU A 70 7.54 -6.94 3.68
C GLU A 70 6.44 -8.00 3.64
N VAL A 71 5.25 -7.57 3.22
CA VAL A 71 4.06 -8.41 3.22
C VAL A 71 3.59 -8.60 1.80
N CYS A 72 3.53 -9.86 1.36
CA CYS A 72 2.97 -10.27 0.08
C CYS A 72 1.60 -10.94 0.27
N TYR A 73 0.63 -10.62 -0.57
CA TYR A 73 -0.71 -11.20 -0.51
C TYR A 73 -1.32 -11.43 -1.89
N THR A 74 -2.16 -12.46 -1.98
CA THR A 74 -2.88 -12.79 -3.21
C THR A 74 -3.99 -11.77 -3.48
N LEU A 75 -4.10 -11.34 -4.73
CA LEU A 75 -5.18 -10.47 -5.20
C LEU A 75 -6.43 -11.28 -5.52
N LEU A 76 -7.59 -10.75 -5.12
CA LEU A 76 -8.89 -11.39 -5.33
C LEU A 76 -9.43 -11.16 -6.75
N ASP A 77 -9.07 -10.02 -7.33
CA ASP A 77 -9.46 -9.59 -8.67
C ASP A 77 -8.55 -8.42 -9.11
N THR A 78 -8.94 -7.72 -10.17
CA THR A 78 -8.21 -6.59 -10.74
C THR A 78 -8.46 -5.26 -10.01
N SER A 79 -9.23 -5.25 -8.92
CA SER A 79 -9.43 -4.03 -8.12
C SER A 79 -8.11 -3.65 -7.42
N ASN A 80 -7.97 -2.36 -7.09
CA ASN A 80 -6.76 -1.86 -6.43
C ASN A 80 -6.79 -2.19 -4.93
N TRP A 81 -6.44 -3.42 -4.58
CA TRP A 81 -6.32 -3.88 -3.20
C TRP A 81 -5.07 -3.31 -2.53
N SER A 82 -5.22 -2.91 -1.27
CA SER A 82 -4.14 -2.44 -0.40
C SER A 82 -4.36 -2.90 1.03
N ILE A 83 -3.30 -2.99 1.83
CA ILE A 83 -3.41 -3.21 3.28
C ILE A 83 -4.13 -2.01 3.91
N TRP A 84 -5.30 -2.28 4.47
CA TRP A 84 -6.21 -1.26 5.02
C TRP A 84 -5.98 -1.04 6.51
N SER A 85 -5.65 -2.10 7.23
CA SER A 85 -5.42 -2.06 8.67
C SER A 85 -4.38 -3.08 9.06
N ALA A 86 -3.38 -2.62 9.81
CA ALA A 86 -2.31 -3.43 10.36
C ALA A 86 -1.87 -2.86 11.71
N SER A 87 -1.29 -3.72 12.55
CA SER A 87 -0.72 -3.33 13.82
C SER A 87 0.57 -4.08 14.12
N LEU A 88 1.49 -3.42 14.82
CA LEU A 88 2.71 -4.01 15.36
C LEU A 88 2.64 -4.00 16.88
N GLN A 89 2.63 -5.17 17.49
CA GLN A 89 2.62 -5.35 18.94
C GLN A 89 3.98 -5.86 19.39
N TYR A 90 4.46 -5.37 20.53
CA TYR A 90 5.72 -5.82 21.14
C TYR A 90 5.64 -5.62 22.67
N ALA A 91 6.64 -6.07 23.42
CA ALA A 91 6.59 -5.96 24.86
C ALA A 91 6.62 -4.47 25.28
N GLY A 92 5.57 -4.03 25.96
CA GLY A 92 5.43 -2.66 26.42
C GLY A 92 4.75 -1.69 25.45
N GLY A 93 4.29 -2.13 24.27
CA GLY A 93 3.61 -1.23 23.33
C GLY A 93 2.87 -1.90 22.16
N SER A 94 2.05 -1.09 21.49
CA SER A 94 1.41 -1.43 20.22
C SER A 94 1.36 -0.19 19.35
N LEU A 95 1.60 -0.36 18.04
CA LEU A 95 1.53 0.66 17.02
C LEU A 95 0.45 0.29 16.02
N LEU A 96 -0.51 1.20 15.82
CA LEU A 96 -1.60 1.06 14.84
C LEU A 96 -1.36 1.92 13.60
N ASP A 97 -0.54 2.96 13.72
CA ASP A 97 -0.18 3.84 12.63
C ASP A 97 0.98 3.25 11.83
N PHE A 98 0.77 3.08 10.54
CA PHE A 98 1.77 2.55 9.60
C PHE A 98 1.67 3.26 8.25
N SER A 99 2.76 3.22 7.50
CA SER A 99 2.77 3.53 6.06
C SER A 99 2.86 2.24 5.27
N SER A 100 2.27 2.21 4.08
CA SER A 100 2.41 1.11 3.13
C SER A 100 2.96 1.62 1.80
N THR A 101 4.05 1.03 1.35
CA THR A 101 4.68 1.35 0.07
C THR A 101 4.64 0.13 -0.84
N LEU A 102 4.08 0.27 -2.04
CA LEU A 102 4.07 -0.81 -3.03
C LEU A 102 5.51 -1.17 -3.44
N LEU A 103 5.88 -2.43 -3.27
CA LEU A 103 7.16 -2.97 -3.75
C LEU A 103 7.00 -3.60 -5.13
N THR A 104 6.05 -4.54 -5.24
CA THR A 104 5.81 -5.28 -6.49
C THR A 104 4.34 -5.63 -6.64
N MET A 105 3.86 -5.65 -7.88
CA MET A 105 2.53 -6.14 -8.23
C MET A 105 2.62 -7.05 -9.44
N GLN A 106 1.96 -8.20 -9.37
CA GLN A 106 1.81 -9.17 -10.43
C GLN A 106 0.32 -9.35 -10.66
N GLU A 107 -0.13 -9.05 -11.88
CA GLU A 107 -1.51 -9.27 -12.28
C GLU A 107 -1.83 -10.77 -12.34
N ALA A 108 -3.10 -11.13 -12.17
CA ALA A 108 -3.53 -12.50 -12.36
C ALA A 108 -3.34 -12.93 -13.82
N VAL A 109 -2.76 -14.11 -14.04
CA VAL A 109 -2.61 -14.75 -15.36
C VAL A 109 -3.35 -16.08 -15.36
N GLU A 110 -3.62 -16.67 -16.52
CA GLU A 110 -4.44 -17.90 -16.63
C GLU A 110 -3.99 -18.99 -15.63
N GLY A 111 -4.83 -19.27 -14.63
CA GLY A 111 -4.60 -20.28 -13.59
C GLY A 111 -3.78 -19.84 -12.38
N GLN A 112 -3.34 -18.57 -12.30
CA GLN A 112 -2.61 -18.02 -11.15
C GLN A 112 -3.27 -16.73 -10.64
N SER A 113 -3.54 -16.69 -9.33
CA SER A 113 -3.98 -15.46 -8.67
C SER A 113 -2.89 -14.39 -8.77
N GLY A 114 -3.31 -13.12 -8.88
CA GLY A 114 -2.37 -12.01 -8.79
C GLY A 114 -1.70 -11.94 -7.43
N LEU A 115 -0.58 -11.23 -7.33
CA LEU A 115 0.19 -11.06 -6.11
C LEU A 115 0.56 -9.59 -5.94
N ARG A 116 0.43 -9.06 -4.74
CA ARG A 116 0.93 -7.73 -4.38
C ARG A 116 1.83 -7.83 -3.16
N CYS A 117 2.94 -7.12 -3.18
CA CYS A 117 3.85 -7.01 -2.04
C CYS A 117 4.03 -5.54 -1.67
N ASP A 118 3.86 -5.24 -0.38
CA ASP A 118 4.01 -3.92 0.20
C ASP A 118 5.10 -3.95 1.30
N ASP A 119 5.86 -2.86 1.45
CA ASP A 119 6.66 -2.57 2.65
C ASP A 119 5.80 -1.78 3.63
N LEU A 120 5.56 -2.36 4.81
CA LEU A 120 4.88 -1.72 5.91
C LEU A 120 5.88 -1.08 6.85
N THR A 121 5.78 0.24 7.05
CA THR A 121 6.65 0.98 7.97
C THR A 121 5.87 1.43 9.21
N PHE A 122 6.31 0.97 10.38
CA PHE A 122 5.82 1.39 11.69
C PHE A 122 6.81 2.39 12.29
N PHE A 123 6.36 3.61 12.54
CA PHE A 123 7.20 4.71 13.01
C PHE A 123 7.22 4.82 14.53
N ASN A 124 8.20 5.57 15.04
CA ASN A 124 8.32 5.94 16.46
C ASN A 124 8.49 4.75 17.43
N VAL A 125 9.12 3.67 16.98
CA VAL A 125 9.50 2.55 17.83
C VAL A 125 10.62 3.00 18.78
N PRO A 126 10.42 2.95 20.12
CA PRO A 126 11.42 3.36 21.09
C PRO A 126 12.76 2.62 20.91
N PRO A 127 13.91 3.26 21.17
CA PRO A 127 15.23 2.62 21.06
C PRO A 127 15.34 1.36 21.92
N ASP A 128 14.75 1.40 23.11
CA ASP A 128 14.69 0.36 24.14
C ASP A 128 13.49 -0.59 24.01
N ALA A 129 12.71 -0.50 22.93
CA ALA A 129 11.60 -1.42 22.68
C ALA A 129 12.12 -2.87 22.59
N ASP A 130 11.52 -3.76 23.40
CA ASP A 130 11.80 -5.18 23.35
C ASP A 130 10.99 -5.83 22.21
N LEU A 131 11.71 -6.10 21.11
CA LEU A 131 11.19 -6.73 19.90
C LEU A 131 11.54 -8.23 19.81
N THR A 132 11.92 -8.88 20.92
CA THR A 132 12.23 -10.32 20.93
C THR A 132 11.04 -11.20 20.53
N ALA A 133 9.81 -10.72 20.78
CA ALA A 133 8.56 -11.38 20.45
C ALA A 133 7.55 -10.38 19.85
N ALA A 134 7.92 -9.74 18.74
CA ALA A 134 7.04 -8.82 18.03
C ALA A 134 5.96 -9.59 17.23
N LEU A 135 4.75 -9.04 17.18
CA LEU A 135 3.62 -9.57 16.44
C LEU A 135 3.10 -8.51 15.45
N LEU A 136 3.21 -8.80 14.16
CA LEU A 136 2.52 -8.06 13.11
C LEU A 136 1.15 -8.68 12.88
N THR A 137 0.09 -7.90 13.02
CA THR A 137 -1.27 -8.31 12.62
C THR A 137 -1.68 -7.51 11.41
N ILE A 138 -2.08 -8.18 10.34
CA ILE A 138 -2.80 -7.57 9.22
C ILE A 138 -4.28 -7.89 9.44
N ASP A 139 -5.05 -6.87 9.79
CA ASP A 139 -6.47 -7.01 10.14
C ASP A 139 -7.35 -7.04 8.90
N ALA A 140 -6.97 -6.27 7.88
CA ALA A 140 -7.76 -6.12 6.68
C ALA A 140 -6.94 -5.69 5.47
N ILE A 141 -7.33 -6.20 4.30
CA ILE A 141 -7.06 -5.56 3.01
C ILE A 141 -8.36 -4.94 2.51
N ALA A 142 -8.27 -3.84 1.77
CA ALA A 142 -9.43 -3.22 1.15
C ALA A 142 -9.10 -2.71 -0.25
N SER A 143 -10.13 -2.60 -1.09
CA SER A 143 -10.10 -1.83 -2.32
C SER A 143 -11.21 -0.79 -2.25
N PRO A 144 -10.99 0.37 -1.59
CA PRO A 144 -12.04 1.37 -1.45
C PRO A 144 -12.51 1.85 -2.83
N PRO A 145 -13.84 1.85 -3.08
CA PRO A 145 -14.38 2.19 -4.38
C PRO A 145 -14.14 3.65 -4.73
N ARG A 146 -13.71 3.91 -5.97
CA ARG A 146 -13.80 5.25 -6.57
C ARG A 146 -15.19 5.49 -7.14
N ALA A 147 -15.55 6.77 -7.31
CA ALA A 147 -16.86 7.15 -7.83
C ALA A 147 -17.17 6.46 -9.17
N GLU A 148 -16.17 6.39 -10.04
CA GLU A 148 -16.23 5.77 -11.36
C GLU A 148 -16.28 4.23 -11.34
N GLU A 149 -15.90 3.60 -10.22
CA GLU A 149 -15.85 2.14 -10.09
C GLU A 149 -17.16 1.54 -9.59
N TYR A 150 -18.03 2.35 -8.96
CA TYR A 150 -19.28 1.86 -8.40
C TYR A 150 -20.15 1.17 -9.45
N CYS A 151 -20.23 1.72 -10.66
CA CYS A 151 -21.10 1.19 -11.71
C CYS A 151 -20.49 0.05 -12.53
N THR A 152 -19.17 -0.13 -12.47
CA THR A 152 -18.47 -1.12 -13.30
C THR A 152 -18.05 -2.35 -12.50
N ILE A 153 -17.64 -2.16 -11.24
CA ILE A 153 -17.10 -3.21 -10.37
C ILE A 153 -18.06 -3.47 -9.21
N TYR A 154 -18.43 -2.42 -8.44
CA TYR A 154 -19.06 -2.64 -7.14
C TYR A 154 -20.56 -2.90 -7.20
N LEU A 155 -21.30 -2.41 -8.21
CA LEU A 155 -22.73 -2.68 -8.35
C LEU A 155 -23.02 -4.18 -8.30
N PHE A 156 -22.29 -4.98 -9.09
CA PHE A 156 -22.49 -6.42 -9.14
C PHE A 156 -22.05 -7.11 -7.84
N LYS A 157 -20.91 -6.70 -7.27
CA LYS A 157 -20.40 -7.25 -6.00
C LYS A 157 -21.38 -7.00 -4.85
N ILE A 158 -21.85 -5.75 -4.70
CA ILE A 158 -22.78 -5.36 -3.64
C ILE A 158 -24.12 -6.06 -3.86
N GLN A 159 -24.67 -6.03 -5.08
CA GLN A 159 -25.96 -6.68 -5.38
C GLN A 159 -25.92 -8.19 -5.12
N GLN A 160 -24.82 -8.86 -5.47
CA GLN A 160 -24.61 -10.28 -5.16
C GLN A 160 -24.62 -10.51 -3.64
N LYS A 161 -23.85 -9.73 -2.87
CA LYS A 161 -23.76 -9.89 -1.42
C LYS A 161 -25.09 -9.59 -0.71
N LEU A 162 -25.82 -8.58 -1.15
CA LEU A 162 -27.17 -8.28 -0.67
C LEU A 162 -28.11 -9.47 -0.92
N SER A 163 -28.05 -10.04 -2.13
CA SER A 163 -28.88 -11.19 -2.53
C SER A 163 -28.54 -12.45 -1.72
N GLU A 164 -27.25 -12.75 -1.52
CA GLU A 164 -26.76 -13.86 -0.69
C GLU A 164 -27.25 -13.76 0.77
N ARG A 165 -27.40 -12.53 1.29
CA ARG A 165 -27.88 -12.26 2.65
C ARG A 165 -29.40 -12.11 2.74
N GLY A 166 -30.12 -12.21 1.62
CA GLY A 166 -31.56 -12.01 1.57
C GLY A 166 -31.99 -10.58 1.94
N ILE A 167 -31.13 -9.59 1.72
CA ILE A 167 -31.43 -8.16 1.92
C ILE A 167 -32.02 -7.64 0.61
N PRO A 168 -33.34 -7.33 0.56
CA PRO A 168 -34.05 -7.00 -0.69
C PRO A 168 -33.84 -5.52 -1.09
N ILE A 169 -32.58 -5.11 -1.27
CA ILE A 169 -32.20 -3.84 -1.86
C ILE A 169 -31.84 -4.07 -3.33
N THR A 170 -32.38 -3.23 -4.21
CA THR A 170 -32.08 -3.26 -5.64
C THR A 170 -31.26 -2.03 -6.01
N LEU A 171 -30.12 -2.27 -6.63
CA LEU A 171 -29.20 -1.25 -7.09
C LEU A 171 -29.29 -1.09 -8.60
N ALA A 172 -29.16 0.14 -9.08
CA ALA A 172 -28.98 0.42 -10.50
C ALA A 172 -27.99 1.58 -10.69
N CYS A 173 -27.36 1.61 -11.84
CA CYS A 173 -26.65 2.79 -12.29
C CYS A 173 -27.57 3.63 -13.18
N VAL A 174 -27.75 4.88 -12.78
CA VAL A 174 -28.57 5.84 -13.51
C VAL A 174 -27.70 7.00 -13.96
N ASP A 175 -28.02 7.52 -15.14
CA ASP A 175 -27.40 8.73 -15.63
C ASP A 175 -27.85 9.93 -14.78
N SER A 176 -26.88 10.63 -14.21
CA SER A 176 -27.08 11.88 -13.49
C SER A 176 -26.06 12.88 -14.01
N ALA A 177 -26.53 13.88 -14.76
CA ALA A 177 -25.69 14.90 -15.39
C ALA A 177 -24.57 14.32 -16.29
N GLY A 178 -24.86 13.24 -17.03
CA GLY A 178 -23.91 12.60 -17.95
C GLY A 178 -22.86 11.71 -17.27
N VAL A 179 -23.01 11.45 -15.96
CA VAL A 179 -22.19 10.50 -15.20
C VAL A 179 -23.09 9.39 -14.68
N GLN A 180 -22.65 8.14 -14.83
CA GLN A 180 -23.34 7.00 -14.23
C GLN A 180 -23.10 7.01 -12.72
N THR A 181 -24.19 7.00 -11.97
CA THR A 181 -24.17 7.01 -10.50
C THR A 181 -24.93 5.82 -9.96
N LEU A 182 -24.35 5.13 -8.97
CA LEU A 182 -25.01 4.05 -8.28
C LEU A 182 -26.15 4.62 -7.41
N GLN A 183 -27.35 4.07 -7.57
CA GLN A 183 -28.52 4.45 -6.80
C GLN A 183 -29.28 3.22 -6.29
N ILE A 184 -29.93 3.41 -5.15
CA ILE A 184 -30.89 2.47 -4.60
C ILE A 184 -32.23 2.72 -5.29
N VAL A 185 -32.61 1.81 -6.19
CA VAL A 185 -33.87 1.91 -6.96
C VAL A 185 -34.99 1.08 -6.36
N GLY A 186 -34.69 0.25 -5.35
CA GLY A 186 -35.67 -0.50 -4.59
C GLY A 186 -35.16 -0.89 -3.21
N LYS A 187 -36.04 -0.82 -2.21
CA LYS A 187 -35.83 -1.27 -0.83
C LYS A 187 -37.18 -1.61 -0.19
N PRO A 188 -37.23 -2.34 0.93
CA PRO A 188 -38.48 -2.55 1.67
C PRO A 188 -39.12 -1.25 2.15
N ASP A 189 -40.44 -1.25 2.25
CA ASP A 189 -41.19 -0.15 2.87
C ASP A 189 -40.85 0.02 4.37
N SER A 190 -40.41 -1.05 5.03
CA SER A 190 -40.00 -1.04 6.43
C SER A 190 -38.60 -0.46 6.68
N MET A 191 -37.81 -0.25 5.64
CA MET A 191 -36.41 0.21 5.72
C MET A 191 -36.33 1.69 5.35
N SER A 192 -35.58 2.51 6.09
CA SER A 192 -35.38 3.91 5.69
C SER A 192 -34.40 4.02 4.52
N GLN A 193 -34.32 5.19 3.87
CA GLN A 193 -33.34 5.41 2.81
C GLN A 193 -31.92 5.42 3.38
N GLU A 194 -31.74 6.10 4.52
CA GLU A 194 -30.47 6.23 5.23
C GLU A 194 -29.97 4.86 5.71
N GLU A 195 -30.87 4.00 6.20
CA GLU A 195 -30.54 2.63 6.57
C GLU A 195 -30.06 1.83 5.34
N ALA A 196 -30.77 1.94 4.21
CA ALA A 196 -30.37 1.28 2.99
C ALA A 196 -29.00 1.77 2.48
N GLU A 197 -28.72 3.06 2.59
CA GLU A 197 -27.43 3.66 2.24
C GLU A 197 -26.31 3.19 3.17
N GLN A 198 -26.54 3.13 4.48
CA GLN A 198 -25.57 2.59 5.44
C GLN A 198 -25.21 1.14 5.16
N ILE A 199 -26.17 0.34 4.68
CA ILE A 199 -25.91 -1.02 4.23
C ILE A 199 -25.08 -0.96 2.95
N VAL A 200 -25.59 -0.33 1.87
CA VAL A 200 -25.02 -0.36 0.52
C VAL A 200 -23.60 0.21 0.44
N PHE A 201 -23.31 1.26 1.19
CA PHE A 201 -22.01 1.93 1.21
C PHE A 201 -21.13 1.49 2.40
N SER A 202 -21.47 0.36 3.03
CA SER A 202 -20.65 -0.24 4.09
C SER A 202 -19.28 -0.71 3.56
N ASP A 203 -18.26 -0.62 4.41
CA ASP A 203 -16.91 -1.07 4.12
C ASP A 203 -16.77 -2.58 3.92
N GLU A 204 -17.75 -3.35 4.41
CA GLU A 204 -17.76 -4.81 4.30
C GLU A 204 -17.74 -5.32 2.86
N PHE A 205 -18.20 -4.54 1.88
CA PHE A 205 -18.24 -4.97 0.47
C PHE A 205 -16.92 -4.80 -0.27
N TYR A 206 -16.02 -4.00 0.28
CA TYR A 206 -14.72 -3.70 -0.32
C TYR A 206 -13.55 -3.96 0.63
N THR A 207 -13.82 -4.60 1.76
CA THR A 207 -12.83 -4.99 2.77
C THR A 207 -12.86 -6.50 2.96
N VAL A 208 -11.68 -7.13 2.96
CA VAL A 208 -11.51 -8.52 3.38
C VAL A 208 -10.74 -8.55 4.68
N ARG A 209 -11.38 -9.11 5.70
CA ARG A 209 -10.80 -9.25 7.05
C ARG A 209 -9.97 -10.53 7.14
N GLY A 210 -8.84 -10.41 7.83
CA GLY A 210 -8.02 -11.53 8.30
C GLY A 210 -8.61 -12.12 9.60
N PRO A 211 -7.84 -12.29 10.68
CA PRO A 211 -6.52 -11.72 10.92
C PRO A 211 -5.38 -12.60 10.39
N TRP A 212 -4.37 -11.97 9.79
CA TRP A 212 -3.10 -12.62 9.48
C TRP A 212 -2.05 -12.16 10.49
N VAL A 213 -1.58 -13.06 11.36
CA VAL A 213 -0.74 -12.72 12.51
C VAL A 213 0.64 -13.34 12.40
N PHE A 214 1.68 -12.54 12.24
CA PHE A 214 3.05 -13.00 12.04
C PHE A 214 3.91 -12.63 13.24
N SER A 215 4.55 -13.63 13.85
CA SER A 215 5.54 -13.40 14.90
C SER A 215 6.94 -13.34 14.32
N PHE A 216 7.74 -12.38 14.77
CA PHE A 216 9.17 -12.30 14.45
C PHE A 216 9.98 -11.79 15.63
N ASN A 217 11.28 -12.06 15.59
CA ASN A 217 12.22 -11.65 16.61
C ASN A 217 13.22 -10.65 16.00
N LEU A 218 13.16 -9.41 16.48
CA LEU A 218 14.14 -8.35 16.20
C LEU A 218 14.86 -7.91 17.50
N GLY A 219 14.77 -8.72 18.55
CA GLY A 219 15.51 -8.54 19.78
C GLY A 219 16.96 -8.99 19.63
N GLN A 220 17.83 -8.42 20.45
CA GLN A 220 19.24 -8.82 20.55
C GLN A 220 19.43 -9.99 21.52
#